data_AF-A0A4Z2GKL2-F1
#
_entry.id   AF-A0A4Z2GKL2-F1
#
_cell.length_a   1.000
_cell.length_b   1.000
_cell.length_c   1.000
_cell.angle_alpha   90.00
_cell.angle_beta   90.00
_cell.angle_gamma   90.00
#
_symmetry.space_group_name_H-M   'P 1'
#
loop_
_entity.id
_entity.type
_entity.pdbx_description
1 polymer ?
#
loop_
_entity_poly.entity_id
_entity_poly.type
_entity_poly.pdbx_seq_one_letter_code
_entity_poly.pdbx_strand_id
1 'polypeptide(L)'
;MSPLSSVPQSSPVCVAAVHAGVVSNGVGGRISAVNSKGIPHYEATLANNVTSTGGTLSDSLFTFKTNGCSGRLGLETNAVADAQLSASSVFECKTVRGQDSVWAPSGARLNKAGLPWASYQLDQQQWLQVDLKREKRITGITTTGSTDREYQYHVSAYRVLYGADGQHWSVYREASSSQDKVTLKPTL
;
A
#
# COMPACT_ATOMS: atom_id res chain seq x y z
N MET A 1 -14.37 20.91 -38.04
CA MET A 1 -13.43 21.28 -36.96
C MET A 1 -13.53 20.21 -35.89
N SER A 2 -12.63 19.23 -35.93
CA SER A 2 -12.53 18.17 -34.92
C SER A 2 -11.70 18.69 -33.76
N PRO A 3 -12.11 18.54 -32.49
CA PRO A 3 -11.22 18.82 -31.38
C PRO A 3 -10.14 17.73 -31.36
N LEU A 4 -8.89 18.17 -31.42
CA LEU A 4 -7.69 17.35 -31.21
C LEU A 4 -7.73 16.76 -29.80
N SER A 5 -8.30 15.57 -29.67
CA SER A 5 -8.09 14.68 -28.53
C SER A 5 -6.76 13.97 -28.72
N SER A 6 -5.72 14.48 -28.08
CA SER A 6 -4.65 13.72 -27.43
C SER A 6 -3.45 14.62 -27.21
N VAL A 7 -2.87 14.51 -26.01
CA VAL A 7 -1.51 14.81 -25.56
C VAL A 7 -1.60 15.53 -24.19
N PRO A 8 -0.88 15.03 -23.16
CA PRO A 8 0.39 14.35 -23.31
C PRO A 8 0.48 12.96 -22.67
N GLN A 9 1.09 12.02 -23.40
CA GLN A 9 1.99 11.04 -22.81
C GLN A 9 3.19 11.80 -22.21
N SER A 10 2.95 12.58 -21.15
CA SER A 10 3.93 13.51 -20.57
C SER A 10 5.06 12.69 -19.96
N SER A 11 6.28 12.83 -20.50
CA SER A 11 7.59 12.36 -20.01
C SER A 11 7.63 11.07 -19.16
N PRO A 12 8.55 10.11 -19.45
CA PRO A 12 8.78 8.95 -18.58
C PRO A 12 8.90 9.29 -17.08
N VAL A 13 9.43 10.47 -16.75
CA VAL A 13 9.55 10.96 -15.37
C VAL A 13 8.19 11.30 -14.73
N CYS A 14 7.25 11.89 -15.48
CA CYS A 14 5.91 12.21 -14.97
C CYS A 14 5.09 10.93 -14.76
N VAL A 15 5.14 10.01 -15.73
CA VAL A 15 4.49 8.70 -15.62
C VAL A 15 5.07 7.91 -14.44
N ALA A 16 6.39 7.94 -14.25
CA ALA A 16 7.04 7.34 -13.09
C ALA A 16 6.62 8.03 -11.77
N ALA A 17 6.38 9.34 -11.77
CA ALA A 17 5.93 10.06 -10.57
C ALA A 17 4.48 9.73 -10.19
N VAL A 18 3.62 9.50 -11.19
CA VAL A 18 2.26 8.96 -10.98
C VAL A 18 2.34 7.53 -10.46
N HIS A 19 3.15 6.66 -11.07
CA HIS A 19 3.40 5.29 -10.60
C HIS A 19 3.84 5.29 -9.13
N ALA A 20 4.78 6.16 -8.77
CA ALA A 20 5.27 6.34 -7.40
C ALA A 20 4.28 7.01 -6.43
N GLY A 21 3.12 7.48 -6.90
CA GLY A 21 2.09 8.13 -6.08
C GLY A 21 2.46 9.53 -5.58
N VAL A 22 3.44 10.19 -6.22
CA VAL A 22 3.96 11.51 -5.82
C VAL A 22 3.11 12.63 -6.40
N VAL A 23 2.49 12.38 -7.56
CA VAL A 23 1.56 13.29 -8.24
C VAL A 23 0.39 12.50 -8.81
N SER A 24 -0.77 13.13 -8.93
CA SER A 24 -1.94 12.53 -9.59
C SER A 24 -1.91 12.78 -11.09
N ASN A 25 -2.35 11.79 -11.88
CA ASN A 25 -2.34 11.86 -13.34
C ASN A 25 -3.16 13.05 -13.91
N GLY A 26 -4.24 13.44 -13.23
CA GLY A 26 -5.13 14.53 -13.69
C GLY A 26 -4.73 15.94 -13.21
N VAL A 27 -3.86 16.06 -12.22
CA VAL A 27 -3.50 17.35 -11.58
C VAL A 27 -2.04 17.72 -11.84
N GLY A 28 -1.16 16.71 -11.96
CA GLY A 28 0.28 16.93 -12.02
C GLY A 28 0.82 17.52 -10.72
N GLY A 29 1.98 18.17 -10.80
CA GLY A 29 2.60 18.84 -9.66
C GLY A 29 4.11 19.00 -9.80
N ARG A 30 4.70 19.80 -8.89
CA ARG A 30 6.15 19.92 -8.81
C ARG A 30 6.74 18.68 -8.14
N ILE A 31 7.57 17.97 -8.86
CA ILE A 31 8.32 16.81 -8.37
C ILE A 31 9.76 17.18 -8.05
N SER A 32 10.37 16.47 -7.11
CA SER A 32 11.81 16.50 -6.84
C SER A 32 12.32 15.07 -6.88
N ALA A 33 13.42 14.82 -7.58
CA ALA A 33 14.03 13.50 -7.69
C ALA A 33 15.47 13.49 -7.15
N VAL A 34 15.92 12.33 -6.70
CA VAL A 34 17.29 12.08 -6.22
C VAL A 34 17.87 10.96 -7.05
N ASN A 35 19.06 11.16 -7.60
CA ASN A 35 19.80 10.12 -8.30
C ASN A 35 20.62 9.28 -7.30
N SER A 36 20.67 7.98 -7.54
CA SER A 36 21.35 6.96 -6.74
C SER A 36 21.81 5.80 -7.63
N LYS A 37 22.63 4.92 -7.08
CA LYS A 37 23.09 3.72 -7.80
C LYS A 37 21.91 2.77 -8.02
N GLY A 38 21.72 2.31 -9.25
CA GLY A 38 20.70 1.33 -9.57
C GLY A 38 21.05 -0.11 -9.16
N ILE A 39 20.10 -1.01 -9.36
CA ILE A 39 20.24 -2.45 -9.12
C ILE A 39 20.31 -3.23 -10.45
N PRO A 40 20.83 -4.47 -10.45
CA PRO A 40 21.02 -5.26 -11.67
C PRO A 40 19.73 -5.67 -12.40
N HIS A 41 18.59 -5.65 -11.72
CA HIS A 41 17.31 -6.09 -12.27
C HIS A 41 16.14 -5.37 -11.58
N TYR A 42 15.17 -4.94 -12.38
CA TYR A 42 13.92 -4.35 -11.91
C TYR A 42 12.73 -5.18 -12.39
N GLU A 43 11.85 -5.51 -11.46
CA GLU A 43 10.59 -6.18 -11.77
C GLU A 43 9.52 -5.18 -12.24
N ALA A 44 8.70 -5.62 -13.19
CA ALA A 44 7.53 -4.87 -13.63
C ALA A 44 6.48 -4.83 -12.52
N THR A 45 5.86 -3.67 -12.28
CA THR A 45 4.81 -3.52 -11.27
C THR A 45 3.69 -2.59 -11.78
N LEU A 46 2.46 -2.90 -11.39
CA LEU A 46 1.31 -2.02 -11.61
C LEU A 46 1.05 -1.21 -10.33
N ALA A 47 1.15 0.12 -10.42
CA ALA A 47 0.82 1.03 -9.33
C ALA A 47 0.13 2.28 -9.87
N ASN A 48 -0.87 2.77 -9.15
CA ASN A 48 -1.62 3.97 -9.53
C ASN A 48 -2.13 3.98 -10.99
N ASN A 49 -2.56 2.79 -11.47
CA ASN A 49 -3.02 2.57 -12.84
C ASN A 49 -1.95 2.80 -13.93
N VAL A 50 -0.67 2.74 -13.54
CA VAL A 50 0.49 2.80 -14.42
C VAL A 50 1.26 1.48 -14.30
N THR A 51 1.56 0.84 -15.42
CA THR A 51 2.38 -0.37 -15.47
C THR A 51 3.82 0.00 -15.78
N SER A 52 4.76 -0.38 -14.91
CA SER A 52 6.19 -0.26 -15.21
C SER A 52 6.67 -1.42 -16.08
N THR A 53 7.74 -1.18 -16.84
CA THR A 53 8.45 -2.23 -17.57
C THR A 53 9.55 -2.81 -16.70
N GLY A 54 9.67 -4.14 -16.66
CA GLY A 54 10.83 -4.82 -16.07
C GLY A 54 12.04 -4.74 -17.00
N GLY A 55 13.23 -4.95 -16.45
CA GLY A 55 14.47 -4.91 -17.25
C GLY A 55 15.74 -5.08 -16.42
N THR A 56 16.84 -5.40 -17.11
CA THR A 56 18.17 -5.59 -16.51
C THR A 56 19.02 -4.32 -16.61
N LEU A 57 19.96 -4.18 -15.68
CA LEU A 57 21.09 -3.24 -15.68
C LEU A 57 20.74 -1.78 -15.96
N SER A 58 20.53 -1.00 -14.88
CA SER A 58 20.64 0.47 -14.91
C SER A 58 21.67 0.92 -13.88
N ASP A 59 22.70 1.66 -14.31
CA ASP A 59 23.67 2.27 -13.40
C ASP A 59 23.07 3.38 -12.54
N SER A 60 21.91 3.91 -12.94
CA SER A 60 21.22 5.01 -12.27
C SER A 60 19.80 4.63 -11.86
N LEU A 61 19.44 4.97 -10.62
CA LEU A 61 18.09 4.92 -10.08
C LEU A 61 17.72 6.32 -9.59
N PHE A 62 16.61 6.86 -10.07
CA PHE A 62 16.03 8.04 -9.47
C PHE A 62 14.87 7.68 -8.54
N THR A 63 14.80 8.32 -7.39
CA THR A 63 13.68 8.22 -6.44
C THR A 63 13.07 9.59 -6.22
N PHE A 64 11.76 9.65 -6.02
CA PHE A 64 11.09 10.91 -5.76
C PHE A 64 11.19 11.29 -4.28
N LYS A 65 11.54 12.55 -4.01
CA LYS A 65 11.49 13.16 -2.69
C LYS A 65 10.06 13.58 -2.37
N THR A 66 9.51 13.02 -1.29
CA THR A 66 8.28 13.53 -0.68
C THR A 66 8.67 14.62 0.32
N ASN A 67 7.96 15.76 0.31
CA ASN A 67 8.25 16.89 1.21
C ASN A 67 7.89 16.54 2.67
N GLY A 68 8.78 15.82 3.35
CA GLY A 68 8.77 15.63 4.81
C GLY A 68 7.84 14.56 5.37
N CYS A 69 7.28 13.66 4.54
CA CYS A 69 6.43 12.55 5.00
C CYS A 69 6.97 11.19 4.57
N SER A 70 8.23 10.90 4.89
CA SER A 70 8.84 9.58 4.68
C SER A 70 9.00 8.76 5.98
N GLY A 71 8.60 9.32 7.13
CA GLY A 71 8.67 8.65 8.41
C GLY A 71 7.68 7.49 8.50
N ARG A 72 8.16 6.30 8.90
CA ARG A 72 7.29 5.17 9.24
C ARG A 72 6.47 5.53 10.47
N LEU A 73 5.16 5.27 10.44
CA LEU A 73 4.23 5.66 11.52
C LEU A 73 4.24 4.71 12.73
N GLY A 74 5.11 3.69 12.75
CA GLY A 74 5.36 2.89 13.95
C GLY A 74 4.70 1.52 14.03
N LEU A 75 4.08 1.03 12.95
CA LEU A 75 3.57 -0.35 12.88
C LEU A 75 4.69 -1.39 12.99
N GLU A 76 5.80 -1.20 12.29
CA GLU A 76 6.95 -2.12 12.34
C GLU A 76 7.71 -2.05 13.68
N THR A 77 7.81 -0.87 14.29
CA THR A 77 8.60 -0.64 15.51
C THR A 77 7.81 -0.82 16.81
N ASN A 78 6.54 -1.24 16.73
CA ASN A 78 5.60 -1.30 17.85
C ASN A 78 5.30 0.05 18.55
N ALA A 79 5.67 1.18 17.96
CA ALA A 79 5.25 2.50 18.47
C ALA A 79 3.73 2.74 18.30
N VAL A 80 3.10 2.06 17.34
CA VAL A 80 1.66 1.80 17.37
C VAL A 80 1.46 0.54 18.22
N ALA A 81 0.81 0.66 19.38
CA ALA A 81 0.57 -0.47 20.29
C ALA A 81 -0.48 -1.45 19.76
N ASP A 82 -0.46 -2.70 20.23
CA ASP A 82 -1.41 -3.73 19.79
C ASP A 82 -2.88 -3.33 20.07
N ALA A 83 -3.15 -2.62 21.17
CA ALA A 83 -4.48 -2.10 21.49
C ALA A 83 -4.99 -1.01 20.51
N GLN A 84 -4.13 -0.54 19.61
CA GLN A 84 -4.49 0.40 18.54
C GLN A 84 -4.88 -0.32 17.24
N LEU A 85 -4.81 -1.65 17.23
CA LEU A 85 -5.11 -2.49 16.07
C LEU A 85 -6.39 -3.26 16.36
N SER A 86 -7.33 -3.20 15.42
CA SER A 86 -8.59 -3.96 15.49
C SER A 86 -8.95 -4.47 14.10
N ALA A 87 -9.77 -5.50 14.03
CA ALA A 87 -10.23 -6.06 12.76
C ALA A 87 -11.67 -6.56 12.88
N SER A 88 -12.31 -6.74 11.74
CA SER A 88 -13.66 -7.32 11.63
C SER A 88 -13.72 -8.77 12.13
N SER A 89 -12.69 -9.55 11.84
CA SER A 89 -12.58 -10.95 12.21
C SER A 89 -11.12 -11.40 12.21
N VAL A 90 -10.88 -12.59 12.75
CA VAL A 90 -9.57 -13.21 12.87
C VAL A 90 -9.66 -14.67 12.44
N PHE A 91 -8.72 -15.11 11.60
CA PHE A 91 -8.58 -16.51 11.26
C PHE A 91 -7.93 -17.29 12.40
N GLU A 92 -8.63 -18.31 12.88
CA GLU A 92 -8.18 -19.22 13.92
C GLU A 92 -8.15 -20.64 13.39
N CYS A 93 -7.02 -21.32 13.50
CA CYS A 93 -6.86 -22.71 13.09
C CYS A 93 -5.96 -23.48 14.06
N LYS A 94 -5.86 -24.80 13.86
CA LYS A 94 -4.83 -25.61 14.53
C LYS A 94 -3.70 -25.90 13.56
N THR A 95 -2.46 -25.76 14.02
CA THR A 95 -1.29 -26.17 13.25
C THR A 95 -1.27 -27.69 13.08
N VAL A 96 -0.42 -28.21 12.19
CA VAL A 96 -0.14 -29.65 12.07
C VAL A 96 0.33 -30.32 13.37
N ARG A 97 0.79 -29.53 14.36
CA ARG A 97 1.17 -30.01 15.70
C ARG A 97 0.04 -29.92 16.72
N GLY A 98 -1.18 -29.56 16.30
CA GLY A 98 -2.35 -29.42 17.16
C GLY A 98 -2.36 -28.17 18.04
N GLN A 99 -1.44 -27.22 17.81
CA GLN A 99 -1.36 -25.96 18.55
C GLN A 99 -2.33 -24.93 17.95
N ASP A 100 -2.96 -24.13 18.80
CA ASP A 100 -3.83 -23.05 18.33
C ASP A 100 -3.01 -21.95 17.64
N SER A 101 -3.52 -21.51 16.50
CA SER A 101 -2.90 -20.55 15.59
C SER A 101 -3.89 -19.43 15.33
N VAL A 102 -3.59 -18.24 15.84
CA VAL A 102 -4.50 -17.08 15.82
C VAL A 102 -3.85 -15.95 15.03
N TRP A 103 -4.46 -15.58 13.91
CA TRP A 103 -3.96 -14.58 12.97
C TRP A 103 -4.47 -13.18 13.37
N ALA A 104 -4.05 -12.72 14.54
CA ALA A 104 -4.60 -11.53 15.20
C ALA A 104 -4.15 -10.19 14.56
N PRO A 105 -4.90 -9.08 14.78
CA PRO A 105 -4.54 -7.75 14.27
C PRO A 105 -3.15 -7.27 14.73
N SER A 106 -2.69 -7.70 15.91
CA SER A 106 -1.35 -7.41 16.44
C SER A 106 -0.20 -7.96 15.58
N GLY A 107 -0.51 -8.95 14.73
CA GLY A 107 0.39 -9.52 13.74
C GLY A 107 0.50 -8.69 12.45
N ALA A 108 -0.38 -7.71 12.21
CA ALA A 108 -0.41 -6.89 10.98
C ALA A 108 0.73 -5.86 10.90
N ARG A 109 1.98 -6.33 10.95
CA ARG A 109 3.19 -5.50 11.03
C ARG A 109 4.22 -5.99 10.02
N LEU A 110 4.86 -5.04 9.33
CA LEU A 110 5.95 -5.36 8.42
C LEU A 110 7.14 -5.94 9.21
N ASN A 111 7.84 -6.89 8.61
CA ASN A 111 9.07 -7.49 9.15
C ASN A 111 8.96 -8.06 10.57
N LYS A 112 7.75 -8.36 11.05
CA LYS A 112 7.53 -9.00 12.34
C LYS A 112 7.52 -10.51 12.17
N ALA A 113 8.29 -11.22 13.00
CA ALA A 113 8.23 -12.66 13.07
C ALA A 113 6.90 -13.12 13.70
N GLY A 114 6.38 -14.25 13.22
CA GLY A 114 5.09 -14.81 13.65
C GLY A 114 4.01 -14.68 12.59
N LEU A 115 2.78 -14.99 12.98
CA LEU A 115 1.63 -14.95 12.09
C LEU A 115 1.20 -13.50 11.82
N PRO A 116 0.90 -13.14 10.56
CA PRO A 116 0.29 -11.86 10.26
C PRO A 116 -1.19 -11.88 10.68
N TRP A 117 -1.89 -10.78 10.42
CA TRP A 117 -3.36 -10.79 10.49
C TRP A 117 -3.96 -11.44 9.25
N ALA A 118 -5.02 -12.22 9.44
CA ALA A 118 -5.91 -12.69 8.39
C ALA A 118 -7.36 -12.69 8.91
N SER A 119 -8.31 -12.36 8.03
CA SER A 119 -9.73 -12.44 8.33
C SER A 119 -10.23 -13.87 8.31
N TYR A 120 -11.27 -14.16 9.09
CA TYR A 120 -11.93 -15.46 9.06
C TYR A 120 -12.71 -15.68 7.76
N GLN A 121 -13.45 -14.65 7.33
CA GLN A 121 -14.23 -14.69 6.10
C GLN A 121 -13.42 -14.15 4.92
N LEU A 122 -13.69 -14.70 3.74
CA LEU A 122 -13.09 -14.29 2.46
C LEU A 122 -14.09 -13.47 1.65
N ASP A 123 -14.56 -12.37 2.22
CA ASP A 123 -15.52 -11.46 1.58
C ASP A 123 -14.95 -10.03 1.49
N GLN A 124 -15.75 -9.12 0.94
CA GLN A 124 -15.34 -7.73 0.70
C GLN A 124 -15.65 -6.79 1.88
N GLN A 125 -16.18 -7.33 2.98
CA GLN A 125 -16.63 -6.58 4.14
C GLN A 125 -15.60 -6.63 5.29
N GLN A 126 -14.54 -7.42 5.14
CA GLN A 126 -13.49 -7.52 6.14
C GLN A 126 -12.62 -6.26 6.19
N TRP A 127 -12.19 -5.88 7.38
CA TRP A 127 -11.38 -4.69 7.60
C TRP A 127 -10.34 -4.90 8.69
N LEU A 128 -9.24 -4.15 8.57
CA LEU A 128 -8.19 -3.98 9.58
C LEU A 128 -8.08 -2.47 9.83
N GLN A 129 -8.27 -2.06 11.07
CA GLN A 129 -8.22 -0.68 11.51
C GLN A 129 -6.95 -0.41 12.30
N VAL A 130 -6.35 0.75 12.06
CA VAL A 130 -5.20 1.29 12.80
C VAL A 130 -5.58 2.63 13.39
N ASP A 131 -5.67 2.71 14.72
CA ASP A 131 -5.88 3.96 15.45
C ASP A 131 -4.54 4.69 15.65
N LEU A 132 -4.34 5.82 14.96
CA LEU A 132 -3.11 6.62 15.05
C LEU A 132 -3.09 7.60 16.24
N LYS A 133 -4.14 7.61 17.08
CA LYS A 133 -4.38 8.47 18.26
C LYS A 133 -4.47 9.97 18.02
N ARG A 134 -3.91 10.45 16.91
CA ARG A 134 -3.93 11.85 16.47
C ARG A 134 -4.04 11.86 14.96
N GLU A 135 -4.54 12.96 14.42
CA GLU A 135 -4.54 13.17 12.97
C GLU A 135 -3.10 13.13 12.43
N LYS A 136 -2.90 12.36 11.35
CA LYS A 136 -1.61 12.18 10.68
C LYS A 136 -1.83 12.29 9.17
N ARG A 137 -0.86 12.91 8.49
CA ARG A 137 -0.80 12.88 7.03
C ARG A 137 -0.22 11.54 6.57
N ILE A 138 -1.07 10.69 6.01
CA ILE A 138 -0.68 9.40 5.41
C ILE A 138 -0.39 9.62 3.92
N THR A 139 0.81 9.27 3.48
CA THR A 139 1.24 9.44 2.08
C THR A 139 1.48 8.12 1.35
N GLY A 140 1.38 7.00 2.06
CA GLY A 140 1.56 5.68 1.47
C GLY A 140 1.28 4.57 2.48
N ILE A 141 0.92 3.39 1.96
CA ILE A 141 0.69 2.18 2.73
C ILE A 141 1.49 1.06 2.04
N THR A 142 2.26 0.32 2.84
CA THR A 142 2.96 -0.89 2.37
C THR A 142 2.26 -2.10 2.95
N THR A 143 1.84 -3.01 2.06
CA THR A 143 1.15 -4.25 2.43
C THR A 143 2.06 -5.45 2.17
N THR A 144 2.15 -6.37 3.13
CA THR A 144 2.80 -7.67 2.96
C THR A 144 1.78 -8.80 2.99
N GLY A 145 2.23 -10.03 2.70
CA GLY A 145 1.47 -11.25 2.97
C GLY A 145 2.15 -12.08 4.04
N SER A 146 1.61 -13.27 4.28
CA SER A 146 2.27 -14.28 5.08
C SER A 146 3.57 -14.76 4.42
N THR A 147 4.60 -14.93 5.24
CA THR A 147 5.86 -15.57 4.86
C THR A 147 5.88 -17.06 5.20
N ASP A 148 4.81 -17.58 5.81
CA ASP A 148 4.66 -18.99 6.11
C ASP A 148 4.49 -19.79 4.81
N ARG A 149 5.24 -20.89 4.67
CA ARG A 149 5.20 -21.73 3.48
C ARG A 149 3.90 -22.52 3.37
N GLU A 150 3.28 -22.84 4.49
CA GLU A 150 2.01 -23.57 4.52
C GLU A 150 0.83 -22.64 4.20
N TYR A 151 0.94 -21.36 4.59
CA TYR A 151 -0.14 -20.40 4.47
C TYR A 151 0.30 -19.16 3.70
N GLN A 152 0.41 -19.26 2.38
CA GLN A 152 0.85 -18.17 1.50
C GLN A 152 -0.26 -17.13 1.19
N TYR A 153 -0.96 -16.68 2.22
CA TYR A 153 -2.06 -15.72 2.06
C TYR A 153 -1.56 -14.29 1.89
N HIS A 154 -2.25 -13.54 1.03
CA HIS A 154 -2.02 -12.11 0.84
C HIS A 154 -3.29 -11.41 0.38
N VAL A 155 -3.37 -10.10 0.64
CA VAL A 155 -4.42 -9.24 0.10
C VAL A 155 -4.04 -8.82 -1.32
N SER A 156 -4.92 -9.06 -2.29
CA SER A 156 -4.71 -8.68 -3.70
C SER A 156 -5.21 -7.27 -4.02
N ALA A 157 -6.28 -6.83 -3.37
CA ALA A 157 -6.85 -5.50 -3.54
C ALA A 157 -7.50 -5.00 -2.24
N TYR A 158 -7.46 -3.70 -1.99
CA TYR A 158 -8.12 -3.09 -0.84
C TYR A 158 -8.59 -1.67 -1.14
N ARG A 159 -9.54 -1.19 -0.34
CA ARG A 159 -9.93 0.22 -0.26
C ARG A 159 -9.43 0.80 1.05
N VAL A 160 -9.14 2.10 1.06
CA VAL A 160 -8.74 2.81 2.27
C VAL A 160 -9.92 3.66 2.73
N LEU A 161 -10.32 3.49 3.98
CA LEU A 161 -11.29 4.34 4.64
C LEU A 161 -10.58 5.12 5.75
N TYR A 162 -11.03 6.34 6.02
CA TYR A 162 -10.48 7.20 7.06
C TYR A 162 -11.60 7.94 7.82
N GLY A 163 -11.36 8.22 9.08
CA GLY A 163 -12.30 8.87 9.99
C GLY A 163 -11.58 9.32 11.27
N ALA A 164 -12.15 10.28 11.98
CA ALA A 164 -11.55 10.84 13.20
C ALA A 164 -12.12 10.26 14.50
N ASP A 165 -13.32 9.68 14.44
CA ASP A 165 -14.09 9.23 15.62
C ASP A 165 -14.25 7.70 15.69
N GLY A 166 -13.75 6.97 14.69
CA GLY A 166 -13.90 5.52 14.56
C GLY A 166 -15.31 5.04 14.23
N GLN A 167 -16.28 5.94 14.05
CA GLN A 167 -17.68 5.62 13.75
C GLN A 167 -18.04 6.03 12.32
N HIS A 168 -17.62 7.23 11.91
CA HIS A 168 -17.88 7.77 10.59
C HIS A 168 -16.65 7.65 9.71
N TRP A 169 -16.81 6.93 8.61
CA TRP A 169 -15.73 6.61 7.69
C TRP A 169 -16.00 7.17 6.31
N SER A 170 -15.00 7.85 5.76
CA SER A 170 -14.98 8.32 4.38
C SER A 170 -14.08 7.41 3.55
N VAL A 171 -14.54 7.01 2.37
CA VAL A 171 -13.71 6.23 1.44
C VAL A 171 -12.72 7.17 0.74
N TYR A 172 -11.47 6.75 0.68
CA TYR A 172 -10.43 7.48 -0.05
C TYR A 172 -10.72 7.45 -1.55
N ARG A 173 -10.70 8.63 -2.16
CA ARG A 173 -10.82 8.84 -3.60
C ARG A 173 -9.64 9.65 -4.10
N GLU A 174 -9.22 9.37 -5.32
CA GLU A 174 -8.19 10.16 -5.98
C GLU A 174 -8.75 11.53 -6.37
N ALA A 175 -7.93 12.59 -6.29
CA ALA A 175 -8.39 13.97 -6.45
C ALA A 175 -9.13 14.25 -7.78
N SER A 176 -8.83 13.49 -8.84
CA SER A 176 -9.46 13.62 -10.15
C SER A 176 -10.52 12.55 -10.44
N SER A 177 -10.93 11.75 -9.45
CA SER A 177 -11.88 10.65 -9.62
C SER A 177 -13.08 10.77 -8.68
N SER A 178 -14.27 10.57 -9.22
CA SER A 178 -15.50 10.41 -8.43
C SER A 178 -15.69 8.98 -7.90
N GLN A 179 -14.86 8.03 -8.34
CA GLN A 179 -14.90 6.62 -7.93
C GLN A 179 -13.95 6.36 -6.76
N ASP A 180 -14.36 5.43 -5.89
CA ASP A 180 -13.55 4.94 -4.78
C ASP A 180 -12.26 4.29 -5.28
N LYS A 181 -11.13 4.65 -4.67
CA LYS A 181 -9.83 4.11 -5.09
C LYS A 181 -9.67 2.68 -4.57
N VAL A 182 -9.59 1.73 -5.49
CA VAL A 182 -9.13 0.37 -5.20
C VAL A 182 -7.63 0.33 -5.42
N THR A 183 -6.88 -0.02 -4.37
CA THR A 183 -5.43 -0.20 -4.42
C THR A 183 -5.13 -1.67 -4.67
N LEU A 184 -4.48 -1.96 -5.79
CA LEU A 184 -4.01 -3.30 -6.12
C LEU A 184 -2.63 -3.51 -5.49
N LYS A 185 -2.42 -4.68 -4.88
CA LYS A 185 -1.07 -5.13 -4.54
C LYS A 185 -0.43 -5.69 -5.82
N PRO A 186 0.80 -5.29 -6.19
CA PRO A 186 1.51 -5.90 -7.30
C PRO A 186 1.65 -7.41 -7.04
N THR A 187 1.20 -8.23 -7.98
CA THR A 187 1.48 -9.67 -7.99
C THR A 187 2.96 -9.82 -8.34
N LEU A 188 3.73 -10.44 -7.43
CA LEU A 188 5.11 -10.87 -7.70
C LEU A 188 5.11 -12.12 -8.59
#